data_AF-A0A2W1J8H2-F1
#
_entry.id   AF-A0A2W1J8H2-F1
#
_cell.length_a   1.000
_cell.length_b   1.000
_cell.length_c   1.000
_cell.angle_alpha   90.00
_cell.angle_beta   90.00
_cell.angle_gamma   90.00
#
_symmetry.space_group_name_H-M   'P 1'
#
loop_
_entity.id
_entity.type
_entity.pdbx_description
1 polymer ?
#
loop_
_entity_poly.entity_id
_entity_poly.type
_entity_poly.pdbx_seq_one_letter_code
_entity_poly.pdbx_strand_id
1 'polypeptide(L)'
;MELTDVLPLLYERFGAFQALWNLYITLAIGILGFVTAAQKATRPVAIRVILIVAFLVFAIINLTTLNRVLSERRILEELAESLAKPGLEMDLVEVSRVSGEVTYLNIYHSILDLVVASLVWFIPHHQSKDKSSKSS
;
A
#
# COMPACT_ATOMS: atom_id res chain seq x y z
N MET A 1 2.45 -34.14 -3.29
CA MET A 1 2.37 -32.87 -2.57
C MET A 1 1.33 -33.06 -1.50
N GLU A 2 1.72 -32.83 -0.26
CA GLU A 2 0.86 -32.94 0.90
C GLU A 2 0.50 -31.54 1.40
N LEU A 3 -0.53 -31.42 2.25
CA LEU A 3 -0.93 -30.16 2.86
C LEU A 3 0.23 -29.48 3.61
N THR A 4 1.11 -30.27 4.21
CA THR A 4 2.33 -29.85 4.90
C THR A 4 3.34 -29.15 3.97
N ASP A 5 3.31 -29.41 2.67
CA ASP A 5 4.16 -28.76 1.68
C ASP A 5 3.59 -27.38 1.26
N VAL A 6 2.28 -27.20 1.32
CA VAL A 6 1.57 -25.99 0.82
C VAL A 6 1.45 -24.92 1.90
N LEU A 7 1.26 -25.32 3.16
CA LEU A 7 1.13 -24.38 4.29
C LEU A 7 2.31 -23.40 4.41
N PRO A 8 3.59 -23.82 4.33
CA PRO A 8 4.71 -22.88 4.39
C PRO A 8 4.69 -21.83 3.26
N LEU A 9 4.29 -22.24 2.05
CA LEU A 9 4.16 -21.34 0.90
C LEU A 9 3.06 -20.31 1.13
N LEU A 10 1.93 -20.70 1.72
CA LEU A 10 0.86 -19.78 2.10
C LEU A 10 1.34 -18.72 3.10
N TYR A 11 2.05 -19.14 4.15
CA TYR A 11 2.63 -18.22 5.13
C TYR A 11 3.65 -17.27 4.51
N GLU A 12 4.48 -17.75 3.58
CA GLU A 12 5.43 -16.92 2.84
C GLU A 12 4.71 -15.83 2.03
N ARG A 13 3.62 -16.17 1.33
CA ARG A 13 2.84 -15.19 0.56
C ARG A 13 2.11 -14.20 1.46
N PHE A 14 1.60 -14.63 2.60
CA PHE A 14 1.04 -13.72 3.60
C PHE A 14 2.09 -12.73 4.12
N GLY A 15 3.30 -13.23 4.45
CA GLY A 15 4.42 -12.39 4.87
C GLY A 15 4.84 -11.39 3.80
N ALA A 16 4.91 -11.81 2.53
CA ALA A 16 5.21 -10.94 1.40
C ALA A 16 4.16 -9.84 1.22
N PHE A 17 2.87 -10.18 1.33
CA PHE A 17 1.78 -9.21 1.28
C PHE A 17 1.92 -8.16 2.38
N GLN A 18 2.14 -8.59 3.63
CA GLN A 18 2.31 -7.70 4.77
C GLN A 18 3.55 -6.79 4.60
N ALA A 19 4.66 -7.33 4.08
CA ALA A 19 5.86 -6.55 3.81
C ALA A 19 5.62 -5.45 2.77
N LEU A 20 4.96 -5.76 1.65
CA LEU A 20 4.60 -4.79 0.61
C LEU A 20 3.64 -3.72 1.15
N TRP A 21 2.64 -4.14 1.92
CA TRP A 21 1.69 -3.23 2.55
C TRP A 21 2.37 -2.24 3.52
N ASN A 22 3.29 -2.75 4.36
CA ASN A 22 4.08 -1.93 5.26
C ASN A 22 5.00 -0.96 4.51
N LEU A 23 5.68 -1.43 3.46
CA LEU A 23 6.55 -0.60 2.64
C LEU A 23 5.78 0.58 2.03
N TYR A 24 4.57 0.31 1.53
CA TYR A 24 3.67 1.34 1.01
C TYR A 24 3.34 2.40 2.06
N ILE A 25 2.88 1.97 3.25
CA ILE A 25 2.57 2.89 4.35
C ILE A 25 3.80 3.71 4.76
N THR A 26 4.95 3.07 4.91
CA THR A 26 6.20 3.74 5.30
C THR A 26 6.58 4.81 4.29
N LEU A 27 6.50 4.52 2.98
CA LEU A 27 6.82 5.52 1.96
C LEU A 27 5.81 6.66 1.94
N ALA A 28 4.51 6.35 2.02
CA ALA A 28 3.45 7.35 2.06
C ALA A 28 3.64 8.33 3.23
N ILE A 29 3.84 7.79 4.45
CA ILE A 29 4.11 8.61 5.65
C ILE A 29 5.43 9.36 5.50
N GLY A 30 6.48 8.73 4.95
CA GLY A 30 7.78 9.35 4.72
C GLY A 30 7.70 10.57 3.81
N ILE A 31 6.95 10.49 2.72
CA ILE A 31 6.72 11.61 1.80
C ILE A 31 5.93 12.71 2.49
N LEU A 32 4.86 12.37 3.21
CA LEU A 32 4.06 13.36 3.93
C LEU A 32 4.87 14.07 5.02
N GLY A 33 5.66 13.32 5.79
CA GLY A 33 6.59 13.82 6.79
C GLY A 33 7.66 14.73 6.17
N PHE A 34 8.21 14.34 5.02
CA PHE A 34 9.16 15.17 4.29
C PHE A 34 8.53 16.48 3.82
N VAL A 35 7.34 16.44 3.21
CA VAL A 35 6.66 17.65 2.72
C VAL A 35 6.30 18.60 3.86
N THR A 36 5.87 18.06 5.00
CA THR A 36 5.54 18.85 6.20
C THR A 36 6.76 19.42 6.90
N ALA A 37 7.89 18.72 6.92
CA ALA A 37 9.15 19.20 7.52
C ALA A 37 9.91 20.17 6.61
N ALA A 38 9.95 19.91 5.30
CA ALA A 38 10.76 20.64 4.33
C ALA A 38 9.95 21.66 3.50
N GLN A 39 8.96 22.33 4.11
CA GLN A 39 8.00 23.22 3.42
C GLN A 39 8.64 24.25 2.49
N LYS A 40 9.78 24.85 2.86
CA LYS A 40 10.46 25.82 1.99
C LYS A 40 10.99 25.17 0.70
N ALA A 41 11.50 23.94 0.79
CA ALA A 41 12.04 23.18 -0.33
C ALA A 41 10.95 22.52 -1.19
N THR A 42 9.82 22.15 -0.59
CA THR A 42 8.67 21.54 -1.28
C THR A 42 7.64 22.57 -1.77
N ARG A 43 7.91 23.86 -1.58
CA ARG A 43 7.07 24.96 -2.08
C ARG A 43 6.97 25.03 -3.61
N PRO A 44 8.07 24.87 -4.38
CA PRO A 44 7.98 24.97 -5.83
C PRO A 44 7.06 23.89 -6.40
N VAL A 45 6.16 24.29 -7.30
CA VAL A 45 5.18 23.38 -7.93
C VAL A 45 5.89 22.20 -8.60
N ALA A 46 7.02 22.44 -9.27
CA ALA A 46 7.82 21.40 -9.91
C ALA A 46 8.23 20.29 -8.94
N ILE A 47 8.65 20.62 -7.71
CA ILE A 47 9.05 19.64 -6.70
C ILE A 47 7.85 18.80 -6.27
N ARG A 48 6.68 19.43 -6.08
CA ARG A 48 5.44 18.69 -5.71
C ARG A 48 5.01 17.74 -6.82
N VAL A 49 5.07 18.19 -8.07
CA VAL A 49 4.76 17.33 -9.23
C VAL A 49 5.71 16.15 -9.28
N ILE A 50 7.02 16.36 -9.09
CA ILE A 50 8.00 15.28 -9.06
C ILE A 50 7.71 14.29 -7.92
N LEU A 51 7.40 14.78 -6.71
CA LEU A 51 7.06 13.92 -5.57
C LEU A 51 5.81 13.09 -5.83
N ILE A 52 4.75 13.70 -6.40
CA ILE A 52 3.51 12.99 -6.75
C ILE A 52 3.78 11.94 -7.83
N VAL A 53 4.49 12.30 -8.90
CA VAL A 53 4.81 11.36 -9.98
C VAL A 53 5.65 10.19 -9.45
N ALA A 54 6.68 10.45 -8.66
CA ALA A 54 7.53 9.42 -8.06
C ALA A 54 6.71 8.48 -7.14
N PHE A 55 5.83 9.06 -6.31
CA PHE A 55 4.93 8.29 -5.47
C PHE A 55 3.98 7.43 -6.30
N LEU A 56 3.35 7.97 -7.34
CA LEU A 56 2.41 7.23 -8.19
C LEU A 56 3.08 6.08 -8.94
N VAL A 57 4.30 6.29 -9.46
CA VAL A 57 5.08 5.20 -10.08
C VAL A 57 5.34 4.08 -9.08
N PHE A 58 5.76 4.42 -7.87
CA PHE A 58 5.93 3.44 -6.80
C PHE A 58 4.61 2.73 -6.46
N ALA A 59 3.52 3.48 -6.26
CA ALA A 59 2.21 2.97 -5.89
C ALA A 59 1.68 1.98 -6.92
N ILE A 60 1.80 2.28 -8.22
CA ILE A 60 1.39 1.38 -9.31
C ILE A 60 2.19 0.07 -9.28
N ILE A 61 3.51 0.14 -9.11
CA ILE A 61 4.37 -1.05 -9.04
C ILE A 61 4.03 -1.86 -7.79
N ASN A 62 3.81 -1.20 -6.66
CA ASN A 62 3.45 -1.82 -5.39
C ASN A 62 2.10 -2.55 -5.49
N LEU A 63 1.07 -1.88 -6.04
CA LEU A 63 -0.25 -2.47 -6.24
C LEU A 63 -0.20 -3.66 -7.20
N THR A 64 0.54 -3.54 -8.30
CA THR A 64 0.74 -4.65 -9.25
C THR A 64 1.36 -5.86 -8.57
N THR A 65 2.34 -5.63 -7.68
CA THR A 65 3.03 -6.70 -6.95
C THR A 65 2.11 -7.33 -5.89
N LEU A 66 1.36 -6.52 -5.14
CA LEU A 66 0.36 -7.00 -4.18
C LEU A 66 -0.69 -7.89 -4.86
N ASN A 67 -1.20 -7.49 -6.03
CA ASN A 67 -2.15 -8.28 -6.80
C ASN A 67 -1.58 -9.63 -7.24
N ARG A 68 -0.30 -9.69 -7.62
CA ARG A 68 0.38 -10.95 -7.94
C ARG A 68 0.48 -11.85 -6.72
N VAL A 69 0.92 -11.32 -5.57
CA VAL A 69 1.02 -12.09 -4.31
C VAL A 69 -0.36 -12.60 -3.88
N LEU A 70 -1.41 -11.79 -4.03
CA LEU A 70 -2.78 -12.18 -3.72
C LEU A 70 -3.27 -13.30 -4.65
N SER A 71 -2.96 -13.21 -5.94
CA SER A 71 -3.27 -14.28 -6.90
C SER A 71 -2.53 -15.57 -6.61
N GLU A 72 -1.24 -15.51 -6.25
CA GLU A 72 -0.46 -16.69 -5.88
C GLU A 72 -0.98 -17.33 -4.59
N ARG A 73 -1.33 -16.50 -3.60
CA ARG A 73 -1.95 -16.94 -2.35
C ARG A 73 -3.25 -17.70 -2.62
N ARG A 74 -4.12 -17.17 -3.47
CA ARG A 74 -5.36 -17.83 -3.88
C ARG A 74 -5.11 -19.21 -4.49
N ILE A 75 -4.15 -19.33 -5.41
CA ILE A 75 -3.83 -20.62 -6.04
C ILE A 75 -3.39 -21.64 -4.98
N LEU A 76 -2.61 -21.19 -3.98
CA LEU A 76 -2.17 -22.05 -2.89
C LEU A 76 -3.31 -22.39 -1.92
N GLU A 77 -4.26 -21.49 -1.69
CA GLU A 77 -5.48 -21.76 -0.90
C GLU A 77 -6.30 -22.84 -1.60
N GLU A 78 -6.66 -22.65 -2.88
CA GLU A 78 -7.39 -23.64 -3.69
C GLU A 78 -6.68 -25.02 -3.70
N LEU A 79 -5.35 -25.03 -3.78
CA LEU A 79 -4.56 -26.26 -3.71
C LEU A 79 -4.61 -26.91 -2.32
N ALA A 80 -4.46 -26.13 -1.25
CA ALA A 80 -4.53 -26.63 0.13
C ALA A 80 -5.89 -27.28 0.43
N GLU A 81 -6.96 -26.69 -0.08
CA GLU A 81 -8.31 -27.22 0.04
C GLU A 81 -8.48 -28.54 -0.69
N SER A 82 -7.97 -28.64 -1.91
CA SER A 82 -8.03 -29.88 -2.70
C SER A 82 -7.24 -31.04 -2.07
N LEU A 83 -6.23 -30.73 -1.26
CA LEU A 83 -5.41 -31.70 -0.53
C LEU A 83 -5.98 -32.04 0.85
N ALA A 84 -6.95 -31.29 1.34
CA ALA A 84 -7.65 -31.59 2.59
C ALA A 84 -8.59 -32.78 2.40
N LYS A 85 -8.56 -33.75 3.33
CA LYS A 85 -9.41 -34.94 3.24
C LYS A 85 -10.91 -34.57 3.35
N PRO A 86 -11.82 -35.29 2.67
CA PRO A 86 -13.25 -35.11 2.87
C PRO A 86 -13.59 -35.39 4.35
N GLY A 87 -14.07 -34.38 5.07
CA GLY A 87 -14.35 -34.43 6.52
C GLY A 87 -13.43 -33.57 7.38
N LEU A 88 -12.32 -33.04 6.83
CA LEU A 88 -11.75 -31.79 7.34
C LEU A 88 -12.57 -30.66 6.70
N GLU A 89 -13.68 -30.30 7.32
CA GLU A 89 -14.25 -28.96 7.09
C GLU A 89 -13.20 -27.97 7.61
N MET A 90 -12.20 -27.66 6.79
CA MET A 90 -11.71 -26.29 6.83
C MET A 90 -12.94 -25.46 6.51
N ASP A 91 -13.26 -24.50 7.37
CA ASP A 91 -14.37 -23.57 7.21
C ASP A 91 -14.06 -22.66 6.01
N LEU A 92 -14.17 -23.21 4.79
CA LEU A 92 -13.77 -22.63 3.52
C LEU A 92 -14.92 -21.84 2.88
N VAL A 93 -15.83 -21.33 3.70
CA VAL A 93 -16.82 -20.31 3.31
C VAL A 93 -16.13 -19.02 2.80
N GLU A 94 -14.81 -18.90 2.97
CA GLU A 94 -13.98 -17.77 2.54
C GLU A 94 -13.59 -17.74 1.04
N VAL A 95 -13.63 -18.86 0.32
CA VAL A 95 -13.11 -18.96 -1.07
C VAL A 95 -13.95 -18.18 -2.08
N SER A 96 -15.24 -17.99 -1.79
CA SER A 96 -16.14 -17.22 -2.65
C SER A 96 -16.08 -15.70 -2.41
N ARG A 97 -15.35 -15.21 -1.39
CA ARG A 97 -15.07 -13.77 -1.17
C ARG A 97 -13.91 -13.24 -2.04
N VAL A 98 -13.17 -14.12 -2.70
CA VAL A 98 -11.84 -13.87 -3.26
C VAL A 98 -11.81 -12.99 -4.53
N SER A 99 -12.88 -12.94 -5.32
CA SER A 99 -12.94 -11.95 -6.44
C SER A 99 -13.19 -10.52 -5.95
N GLY A 100 -13.82 -10.38 -4.78
CA GLY A 100 -13.97 -9.11 -4.10
C GLY A 100 -12.63 -8.59 -3.62
N GLU A 101 -11.74 -9.44 -3.10
CA GLU A 101 -10.51 -9.02 -2.44
C GLU A 101 -9.56 -8.21 -3.32
N VAL A 102 -9.34 -8.64 -4.57
CA VAL A 102 -8.50 -7.88 -5.54
C VAL A 102 -9.14 -6.52 -5.83
N THR A 103 -10.47 -6.49 -6.01
CA THR A 103 -11.21 -5.25 -6.32
C THR A 103 -11.19 -4.30 -5.13
N TYR A 104 -11.45 -4.79 -3.91
CA TYR A 104 -11.41 -4.01 -2.68
C TYR A 104 -10.00 -3.50 -2.40
N LEU A 105 -8.98 -4.32 -2.59
CA LEU A 105 -7.58 -3.91 -2.47
C LEU A 105 -7.25 -2.79 -3.44
N ASN A 106 -7.62 -2.93 -4.72
CA ASN A 106 -7.38 -1.90 -5.73
C ASN A 106 -8.09 -0.59 -5.39
N ILE A 107 -9.36 -0.64 -5.00
CA ILE A 107 -10.13 0.55 -4.60
C ILE A 107 -9.49 1.20 -3.38
N TYR A 108 -9.21 0.43 -2.35
CA TYR A 108 -8.66 0.93 -1.10
C TYR A 108 -7.27 1.55 -1.30
N HIS A 109 -6.39 0.88 -2.05
CA HIS A 109 -5.08 1.41 -2.41
C HIS A 109 -5.20 2.70 -3.22
N SER A 110 -6.08 2.73 -4.24
CA SER A 110 -6.29 3.93 -5.07
C SER A 110 -6.82 5.12 -4.26
N ILE A 111 -7.72 4.89 -3.30
CA ILE A 111 -8.21 5.94 -2.40
C ILE A 111 -7.05 6.50 -1.58
N LEU A 112 -6.21 5.63 -1.01
CA LEU A 112 -5.04 6.08 -0.25
C LEU A 112 -4.05 6.85 -1.14
N ASP A 113 -3.83 6.42 -2.38
CA ASP A 113 -2.98 7.11 -3.34
C ASP A 113 -3.49 8.53 -3.60
N LEU A 114 -4.80 8.68 -3.82
CA LEU A 114 -5.44 9.98 -4.00
C LEU A 114 -5.31 10.86 -2.76
N VAL A 115 -5.44 10.28 -1.56
CA VAL A 115 -5.25 11.02 -0.30
C VAL A 115 -3.82 11.51 -0.19
N VAL A 116 -2.82 10.66 -0.42
CA VAL A 116 -1.40 11.06 -0.34
C VAL A 116 -1.09 12.14 -1.37
N ALA A 117 -1.48 11.96 -2.63
CA ALA A 117 -1.25 12.95 -3.68
C ALA A 117 -1.94 14.29 -3.36
N SER A 118 -3.18 14.25 -2.86
CA SER A 118 -3.91 15.45 -2.44
C SER A 118 -3.22 16.16 -1.30
N LEU A 119 -2.75 15.43 -0.28
CA LEU A 119 -2.01 16.03 0.85
C LEU A 119 -0.71 16.66 0.38
N VAL A 120 0.09 15.98 -0.45
CA VAL A 120 1.32 16.55 -1.04
C VAL A 120 1.01 17.85 -1.79
N TRP A 121 -0.13 17.92 -2.49
CA TRP A 121 -0.54 19.11 -3.22
C TRP A 121 -1.00 20.26 -2.31
N PHE A 122 -1.84 19.96 -1.33
CA PHE A 122 -2.59 20.94 -0.55
C PHE A 122 -1.96 21.33 0.80
N ILE A 123 -0.86 20.70 1.25
CA ILE A 123 -0.21 21.05 2.52
C ILE A 123 0.01 22.58 2.62
N PRO A 124 -0.72 23.26 3.54
CA PRO A 124 -0.68 24.71 3.63
C PRO A 124 0.70 25.16 4.06
N HIS A 125 1.30 26.05 3.27
CA HIS A 125 2.55 26.70 3.66
C HIS A 125 2.17 27.92 4.49
N HIS A 126 1.89 27.70 5.77
CA HIS A 126 1.71 28.81 6.70
C HIS A 126 3.04 29.56 6.80
N GLN A 127 3.11 30.71 6.13
CA GLN A 127 4.19 31.66 6.36
C GLN A 127 4.03 32.18 7.78
N SER A 128 4.89 31.72 8.69
CA SER A 128 5.26 32.55 9.84
C SER A 128 5.81 33.85 9.25
N LYS A 129 4.97 34.89 9.21
CA LYS A 129 5.40 36.28 9.07
C LYS A 129 6.07 36.63 10.39
N ASP A 130 7.30 36.18 10.58
CA ASP A 130 8.08 36.71 11.70
C ASP A 130 8.46 38.14 11.37
N LYS A 131 8.06 39.00 12.30
CA LYS A 131 8.05 40.45 12.20
C LYS A 131 9.48 40.97 12.22
N SER A 132 10.08 41.21 11.06
CA SER A 132 11.20 42.17 10.97
C SER A 132 10.62 43.58 11.00
N SER A 133 10.21 44.05 12.17
CA SER A 133 10.03 45.50 12.37
C SER A 133 10.44 45.88 13.78
N LYS A 134 11.42 46.78 13.84
CA LYS A 134 11.97 47.50 15.01
C LYS A 134 12.99 46.65 15.78
N SER A 135 14.26 47.02 15.82
CA SER A 135 14.78 48.35 16.15
C SER A 135 15.79 48.89 15.13
N SER A 136 15.45 50.04 14.55
CA SER A 136 16.42 51.10 14.25
C SER A 136 16.96 51.71 15.53
#